data_AF-A0A5K1H2D6-F1
#
_entry.id   AF-A0A5K1H2D6-F1
#
_cell.length_a   1.000
_cell.length_b   1.000
_cell.length_c   1.000
_cell.angle_alpha   90.00
_cell.angle_beta   90.00
_cell.angle_gamma   90.00
#
_symmetry.space_group_name_H-M   'P 1'
#
loop_
_entity.id
_entity.type
_entity.pdbx_description
1 polymer ?
#
loop_
_entity_poly.entity_id
_entity_poly.type
_entity_poly.pdbx_seq_one_letter_code
_entity_poly.pdbx_strand_id
1 'polypeptide(L)' 'MPAPSSFSKICLNPKCGASSSERWWKGWRLRSGDMAELCDHC' A
#
# COMPACT_ATOMS: atom_id res chain seq x y z
N MET A 1 -6.00 9.64 22.95
CA MET A 1 -6.49 8.82 21.81
C MET A 1 -5.26 8.28 21.12
N PRO A 2 -5.06 6.95 21.00
CA PRO A 2 -3.96 6.45 20.18
C PRO A 2 -4.27 6.83 18.73
N ALA A 3 -3.36 7.58 18.10
CA ALA A 3 -3.41 7.79 16.66
C ALA A 3 -3.49 6.41 15.98
N PRO A 4 -4.32 6.20 14.94
CA PRO A 4 -4.22 4.98 14.16
C PRO A 4 -2.76 4.88 13.74
N SER A 5 -2.11 3.78 14.11
CA SER A 5 -0.73 3.50 13.74
C SER A 5 -0.64 3.74 12.25
N SER A 6 -0.12 4.90 11.84
CA SER A 6 0.19 5.19 10.45
C SER A 6 1.41 4.33 10.16
N PHE A 7 1.17 3.04 10.03
CA PHE A 7 2.06 2.17 9.30
C PHE A 7 2.13 2.83 7.94
N SER A 8 3.26 3.45 7.62
CA SER A 8 3.47 4.14 6.35
C SER A 8 3.33 3.09 5.26
N LYS A 9 2.12 2.92 4.75
CA LYS A 9 1.83 2.06 3.62
C LYS A 9 2.48 2.70 2.41
N ILE A 10 3.24 1.89 1.68
CA ILE A 10 3.94 2.32 0.48
C ILE A 10 3.33 1.53 -0.67
N CYS A 11 3.06 2.23 -1.77
CA CYS A 11 2.59 1.60 -2.99
C CYS A 11 3.68 0.67 -3.50
N LEU A 12 3.35 -0.63 -3.51
CA LEU A 12 4.28 -1.68 -3.94
C LEU A 12 4.44 -1.74 -5.46
N ASN A 13 3.84 -0.81 -6.21
CA ASN A 13 4.21 -0.56 -7.59
C ASN A 13 5.62 0.10 -7.63
N PRO A 14 6.63 -0.59 -8.18
CA PRO A 14 8.02 -0.10 -8.18
C PRO A 14 8.21 1.19 -8.98
N LYS A 15 7.26 1.56 -9.85
CA LYS A 15 7.28 2.84 -10.59
C LYS A 15 6.63 3.99 -9.82
N CYS A 16 5.87 3.70 -8.76
CA CYS A 16 5.11 4.69 -8.01
C CYS A 16 5.79 5.05 -6.69
N GLY A 17 5.96 4.08 -5.79
CA GLY A 17 6.56 4.30 -4.47
C GLY A 17 5.83 5.32 -3.59
N ALA A 18 4.57 5.64 -3.89
CA ALA A 18 3.79 6.59 -3.10
C ALA A 18 3.64 6.13 -1.65
N SER A 19 3.92 7.02 -0.71
CA SER A 19 3.78 6.79 0.74
C SER A 19 2.48 7.38 1.32
N SER A 20 1.65 7.99 0.47
CA SER A 20 0.36 8.58 0.81
C SER A 20 -0.63 8.28 -0.31
N SER A 21 -1.84 7.91 0.06
CA SER A 21 -2.94 7.58 -0.85
C SER A 21 -4.26 7.72 -0.11
N GLU A 22 -5.27 8.24 -0.80
CA GLU A 22 -6.60 8.41 -0.22
C GLU A 22 -7.28 7.05 0.01
N ARG A 23 -7.00 6.08 -0.87
CA ARG A 23 -7.51 4.72 -0.73
C ARG A 23 -6.50 3.68 -1.18
N TRP A 24 -6.25 2.74 -0.30
CA TRP A 24 -5.42 1.57 -0.59
C TRP A 24 -6.26 0.42 -1.10
N TRP A 25 -5.73 -0.30 -2.09
CA TRP A 25 -6.34 -1.52 -2.61
C TRP A 25 -5.32 -2.63 -2.77
N LYS A 26 -5.82 -3.86 -2.91
CA LYS A 26 -4.99 -5.07 -2.99
C LYS A 26 -4.86 -5.49 -4.45
N GLY A 27 -3.63 -5.56 -4.94
CA GLY A 27 -3.30 -6.01 -6.29
C GLY A 27 -2.82 -7.46 -6.34
N TRP A 28 -1.67 -7.70 -6.98
CA TRP A 28 -1.12 -9.04 -7.20
C TRP A 28 -0.66 -9.72 -5.91
N ARG A 29 -0.56 -11.05 -5.93
CA ARG A 29 0.05 -11.83 -4.83
C ARG A 29 1.57 -11.67 -4.84
N LEU A 30 2.12 -11.36 -3.67
CA LEU A 30 3.54 -11.37 -3.38
C LEU A 30 4.04 -12.80 -3.20
N ARG A 31 5.36 -12.98 -3.29
CA ARG A 31 6.01 -14.29 -3.05
C ARG A 31 5.80 -14.81 -1.64
N SER A 32 5.61 -13.91 -0.68
CA SER A 32 5.27 -14.22 0.71
C SER A 32 3.84 -14.81 0.87
N GLY A 33 2.99 -14.69 -0.16
CA GLY A 33 1.58 -15.10 -0.12
C GLY A 33 0.63 -13.93 0.17
N ASP A 34 1.14 -12.81 0.67
CA ASP A 34 0.39 -11.58 0.89
C ASP A 34 -0.06 -10.92 -0.42
N MET A 35 -1.02 -10.00 -0.34
CA MET A 35 -1.44 -9.19 -1.49
C MET A 35 -0.70 -7.87 -1.49
N ALA A 36 -0.21 -7.44 -2.65
CA ALA A 36 0.44 -6.15 -2.81
C ALA A 36 -0.54 -5.01 -2.51
N GLU A 37 -0.15 -4.08 -1.64
CA GLU A 37 -0.87 -2.84 -1.41
C GLU A 37 -0.49 -1.79 -2.46
N LEU A 38 -1.50 -1.26 -3.14
CA LEU A 38 -1.39 -0.23 -4.16
C LEU A 38 -2.20 0.99 -3.75
N CYS A 39 -1.73 2.17 -4.19
CA CYS A 39 -2.50 3.40 -4.09
C CYS A 39 -3.63 3.42 -5.11
N ASP A 40 -4.61 4.31 -4.91
CA ASP A 40 -5.78 4.49 -5.76
C ASP A 40 -5.47 4.81 -7.24
N HIS A 41 -4.25 5.24 -7.55
CA HIS A 41 -3.78 5.57 -8.90
C HIS A 41 -3.05 4.43 -9.64
N CYS A 42 -2.71 3.32 -8.99
CA CYS A 42 -1.92 2.22 -9.56
C CYS A 42 -2.69 0.92 -9.51
#